data_AF-A0A845YSP8-F1
#
_entry.id   AF-A0A845YSP8-F1
#
_cell.length_a   1.000
_cell.length_b   1.000
_cell.length_c   1.000
_cell.angle_alpha   90.00
_cell.angle_beta   90.00
_cell.angle_gamma   90.00
#
_symmetry.space_group_name_H-M   'P 1'
#
loop_
_entity.id
_entity.type
_entity.pdbx_description
1 polymer ?
#
loop_
_entity_poly.entity_id
_entity_poly.type
_entity_poly.pdbx_seq_one_letter_code
_entity_poly.pdbx_strand_id
1 'polypeptide(L)'
;MLKYAIIALITLELVLLSALVKVPANANIRDPEIFTWDYASLSNTQVVCKKVVFHPTNRWIPKSSDMEPININSLVVNDSYCSNLTKPV
;
A
#
# COMPACT_ATOMS: atom_id res chain seq x y z
N MET A 1 -13.74 35.79 -37.93
CA MET A 1 -12.95 36.02 -36.69
C MET A 1 -13.67 35.51 -35.45
N LEU A 2 -14.88 35.98 -35.13
CA LEU A 2 -15.62 35.62 -33.90
C LEU A 2 -15.80 34.10 -33.69
N LYS A 3 -16.14 33.35 -34.76
CA LYS A 3 -16.31 31.89 -34.71
C LYS A 3 -15.06 31.16 -34.19
N TYR A 4 -13.87 31.60 -34.59
CA TYR A 4 -12.61 30.98 -34.16
C TYR A 4 -12.29 31.32 -32.71
N ALA A 5 -12.60 32.54 -32.26
CA ALA A 5 -12.43 32.95 -30.87
C ALA A 5 -13.33 32.13 -29.92
N ILE A 6 -14.59 31.88 -30.32
CA ILE A 6 -15.52 31.06 -29.54
C ILE A 6 -15.02 29.62 -29.42
N ILE A 7 -14.55 29.03 -30.52
CA ILE A 7 -13.99 27.67 -30.51
C ILE A 7 -12.77 27.59 -29.58
N ALA A 8 -11.87 28.57 -29.64
CA ALA A 8 -10.69 28.62 -28.78
C ALA A 8 -11.06 28.71 -27.28
N LEU A 9 -12.06 29.53 -26.93
CA LEU A 9 -12.56 29.66 -25.56
C LEU A 9 -13.15 28.34 -25.03
N ILE A 10 -13.98 27.67 -25.83
CA ILE A 10 -14.57 26.38 -25.45
C ILE A 10 -13.47 25.33 -25.23
N THR A 11 -12.47 25.27 -26.12
CA THR A 11 -11.36 24.32 -25.97
C THR A 11 -10.53 24.60 -24.72
N LEU A 12 -10.30 25.88 -24.40
CA LEU A 12 -9.56 26.28 -23.22
C LEU A 12 -10.31 25.89 -21.94
N GLU A 13 -11.61 26.15 -21.89
CA GLU A 13 -12.47 25.79 -20.76
C GLU A 13 -12.49 24.27 -20.52
N LEU A 14 -12.59 23.47 -21.59
CA LEU A 14 -12.56 22.01 -21.50
C LEU A 14 -11.24 21.48 -20.94
N VAL A 15 -10.11 22.11 -21.34
CA VAL A 15 -8.77 21.76 -20.82
C VAL A 15 -8.63 22.15 -19.35
N LEU A 16 -9.15 23.30 -18.94
CA LEU A 16 -9.14 23.72 -17.53
C LEU A 16 -9.99 22.79 -16.66
N LEU A 17 -11.20 22.44 -17.11
CA LEU A 17 -12.09 21.51 -16.40
C LEU A 17 -11.46 20.13 -16.23
N SER A 18 -10.86 19.59 -17.29
CA SER A 18 -10.19 18.27 -17.23
C SER A 18 -8.93 18.26 -16.36
N ALA A 19 -8.18 19.37 -16.30
CA ALA A 19 -7.00 19.48 -15.44
C ALA A 19 -7.33 19.63 -13.95
N LEU A 20 -8.46 20.27 -13.63
CA LEU A 20 -8.90 20.50 -12.24
C LEU A 20 -9.55 19.26 -11.61
N VAL A 21 -10.22 18.42 -12.41
CA VAL A 21 -10.77 17.15 -11.93
C VAL A 21 -9.67 16.08 -11.93
N LYS A 22 -8.71 16.24 -11.01
CA LYS A 22 -7.82 15.14 -10.63
C LYS A 22 -8.64 14.15 -9.81
N VAL A 23 -9.27 13.18 -10.46
CA VAL A 23 -9.77 11.99 -9.77
C VAL A 23 -8.54 11.35 -9.11
N PRO A 24 -8.50 11.19 -7.78
CA PRO A 24 -7.40 10.48 -7.15
C PRO A 24 -7.34 9.10 -7.80
N ALA A 25 -6.16 8.74 -8.33
CA ALA A 25 -5.95 7.39 -8.81
C ALA A 25 -6.19 6.48 -7.60
N ASN A 26 -7.33 5.80 -7.59
CA ASN A 26 -7.66 4.80 -6.59
C ASN A 26 -6.80 3.58 -6.93
N ALA A 27 -5.49 3.72 -6.69
CA ALA A 27 -4.58 2.60 -6.73
C ALA A 27 -5.08 1.66 -5.65
N ASN A 28 -5.66 0.54 -6.08
CA ASN A 28 -6.07 -0.53 -5.20
C ASN A 28 -4.77 -1.18 -4.69
N ILE A 29 -4.09 -0.49 -3.77
CA ILE A 29 -2.85 -0.96 -3.15
C ILE A 29 -3.29 -2.17 -2.32
N ARG A 30 -3.01 -3.36 -2.84
CA ARG A 30 -3.18 -4.59 -2.07
C ARG A 30 -2.16 -4.54 -0.94
N ASP A 31 -2.63 -4.79 0.26
CA ASP A 31 -1.75 -4.94 1.43
C ASP A 31 -0.70 -6.02 1.12
N PRO A 32 0.60 -5.71 1.21
CA PRO A 32 1.62 -6.71 0.99
C PRO A 32 1.52 -7.80 2.06
N GLU A 33 1.53 -9.05 1.60
CA GLU A 33 1.49 -10.24 2.45
C GLU A 33 2.79 -11.03 2.27
N ILE A 34 3.38 -11.46 3.37
CA ILE A 34 4.56 -12.34 3.37
C ILE A 34 4.29 -13.57 4.23
N PHE A 35 4.91 -14.68 3.87
CA PHE A 35 4.95 -15.89 4.68
C PHE A 35 6.37 -16.07 5.18
N THR A 36 6.55 -16.29 6.49
CA THR A 36 7.88 -16.47 7.08
C THR A 36 7.81 -17.35 8.33
N TRP A 37 8.93 -17.99 8.64
CA TRP A 37 9.13 -18.61 9.94
C TRP A 37 9.43 -17.55 10.99
N ASP A 38 8.71 -17.60 12.11
CA ASP A 38 8.88 -16.69 13.24
C ASP A 38 8.36 -17.34 14.54
N TYR A 39 8.71 -16.78 15.69
CA TYR A 39 8.24 -17.27 16.99
C TYR A 39 6.75 -17.01 17.18
N ALA A 40 5.98 -17.98 17.70
CA ALA A 40 4.52 -17.84 17.82
C ALA A 40 4.07 -16.57 18.59
N SER A 41 4.85 -16.12 19.56
CA SER A 41 4.70 -14.84 20.26
C SER A 41 6.05 -14.41 20.87
N LEU A 42 6.14 -13.18 21.38
CA LEU A 42 7.38 -12.62 21.97
C LEU A 42 7.97 -13.47 23.12
N SER A 43 7.15 -14.24 23.82
CA SER A 43 7.56 -15.08 24.95
C SER A 43 7.61 -16.58 24.61
N ASN A 44 7.36 -16.95 23.36
CA ASN A 44 7.31 -18.34 22.93
C ASN A 44 8.56 -18.68 22.10
N THR A 45 9.21 -19.81 22.41
CA THR A 45 10.39 -20.30 21.69
C THR A 45 10.04 -21.19 20.49
N GLN A 46 8.76 -21.54 20.31
CA GLN A 46 8.29 -22.35 19.20
C GLN A 46 8.27 -21.54 17.90
N VAL A 47 9.08 -21.98 16.93
CA VAL A 47 9.11 -21.45 15.57
C VAL A 47 7.95 -22.02 14.75
N VAL A 48 7.10 -21.14 14.23
CA VAL A 48 5.89 -21.46 13.46
C VAL A 48 5.86 -20.67 12.15
N CYS A 49 5.13 -21.16 11.15
CA CYS A 49 4.90 -20.40 9.92
C CYS A 49 3.86 -19.31 10.19
N LYS A 50 4.16 -18.07 9.82
CA LYS A 50 3.26 -16.92 9.95
C LYS A 50 2.99 -16.27 8.61
N LYS A 51 1.74 -15.86 8.43
CA LYS A 51 1.34 -14.85 7.45
C LYS A 51 1.44 -13.48 8.12
N VAL A 52 2.27 -12.59 7.57
CA VAL A 52 2.41 -11.21 8.02
C VAL A 52 1.82 -10.31 6.93
N VAL A 53 0.91 -9.43 7.32
CA VAL A 53 0.24 -8.47 6.45
C VAL A 53 0.60 -7.07 6.91
N PHE A 54 1.11 -6.27 5.98
CA PHE A 54 1.45 -4.88 6.22
C PHE A 54 0.33 -4.00 5.69
N HIS A 55 -0.25 -3.18 6.55
CA HIS A 55 -1.28 -2.21 6.20
C HIS A 55 -0.67 -0.81 6.26
N PRO A 56 -0.31 -0.19 5.12
CA PRO A 56 0.08 1.21 5.09
C PRO A 56 -1.01 2.08 5.71
N THR A 57 -0.61 3.00 6.58
CA THR A 57 -1.55 3.89 7.27
C THR A 57 -1.22 5.34 6.94
N ASN A 58 -2.23 6.21 6.97
CA ASN A 58 -2.04 7.65 6.80
C ASN A 58 -1.83 8.37 8.15
N ARG A 59 -1.07 7.75 9.06
CA ARG A 59 -0.78 8.39 10.35
C ARG A 59 0.28 9.46 10.15
N TRP A 60 0.15 10.57 10.88
CA TRP A 60 1.16 11.61 10.83
C TRP A 60 2.46 11.11 11.47
N ILE A 61 3.57 11.33 10.77
CA ILE A 61 4.93 11.09 11.24
C ILE A 61 5.76 12.36 11.02
N PRO A 62 6.81 12.61 11.82
CA PRO A 62 7.67 13.77 11.65
C PRO A 62 8.25 13.84 10.24
N LYS A 63 8.26 15.04 9.63
CA LYS A 63 8.79 15.25 8.27
C LYS A 63 10.27 14.92 8.11
N SER A 64 11.01 14.79 9.21
CA SER A 64 12.42 14.39 9.23
C SER A 64 12.63 12.88 9.18
N SER A 65 11.55 12.09 9.16
CA SER A 65 11.58 10.64 9.12
C SER A 65 11.53 10.13 7.68
N ASP A 66 12.50 9.31 7.29
CA ASP A 66 12.48 8.59 6.01
C ASP A 66 11.60 7.31 6.04
N MET A 67 10.89 7.08 7.15
CA MET A 67 10.02 5.92 7.34
C MET A 67 8.58 6.22 6.93
N GLU A 68 7.80 5.19 6.60
CA GLU A 68 6.35 5.28 6.40
C GLU A 68 5.59 4.57 7.53
N PRO A 69 4.43 5.10 7.97
CA PRO A 69 3.69 4.50 9.07
C PRO A 69 2.87 3.31 8.58
N ILE A 70 3.19 2.13 9.11
CA ILE A 70 2.54 0.86 8.78
C ILE A 70 1.93 0.22 10.04
N ASN A 71 0.81 -0.49 9.86
CA ASN A 71 0.27 -1.40 10.86
C ASN A 71 0.56 -2.83 10.43
N ILE A 72 1.10 -3.66 11.32
CA ILE A 72 1.53 -5.02 11.01
C ILE A 72 0.62 -5.99 11.75
N ASN A 73 -0.04 -6.86 10.99
CA ASN A 73 -0.82 -7.96 11.53
C ASN A 73 -0.12 -9.28 11.19
N SER A 74 -0.12 -10.23 12.13
CA SER A 74 0.44 -11.56 11.89
C SER A 74 -0.51 -12.64 12.38
N LEU A 75 -0.63 -13.73 11.61
CA LEU A 75 -1.38 -14.92 11.97
C LEU A 75 -0.50 -16.15 11.80
N VAL A 76 -0.58 -17.09 12.75
CA VAL A 76 0.00 -18.42 12.58
C VAL A 76 -0.80 -19.18 11.52
N VAL A 77 -0.09 -19.77 10.56
CA VAL A 77 -0.67 -20.52 9.43
C VAL A 77 -0.01 -21.90 9.33
N ASN A 78 -0.47 -22.71 8.37
CA ASN A 78 0.11 -24.03 8.14
C ASN A 78 1.57 -23.93 7.65
N ASP A 79 2.42 -24.83 8.14
CA ASP A 79 3.83 -24.95 7.74
C ASP A 79 4.04 -25.10 6.23
N SER A 80 3.04 -25.60 5.49
CA SER A 80 3.08 -25.72 4.02
C SER A 80 3.30 -24.39 3.30
N TYR A 81 2.82 -23.27 3.85
CA TYR A 81 3.02 -21.94 3.25
C TYR A 81 4.46 -21.46 3.33
N CYS A 82 5.22 -21.94 4.32
CA CYS A 82 6.64 -21.62 4.50
C CYS A 82 7.57 -22.76 4.02
N SER A 83 7.02 -23.77 3.32
CA SER A 83 7.78 -24.96 2.90
C SER A 83 8.98 -24.67 2.00
N ASN A 84 8.93 -23.59 1.23
CA ASN A 84 10.02 -23.14 0.36
C ASN A 84 11.08 -22.29 1.10
N LEU A 85 10.91 -22.04 2.39
CA LEU A 85 11.80 -21.23 3.22
C LEU A 85 12.54 -22.13 4.22
N THR A 86 13.81 -21.83 4.46
CA THR A 86 14.59 -22.51 5.49
C THR A 86 14.00 -22.20 6.87
N LYS A 87 13.57 -23.24 7.60
CA LYS A 87 13.11 -23.10 8.98
C LYS A 87 14.31 -22.83 9.90
N PRO A 88 14.31 -21.74 10.67
CA PRO A 88 15.32 -21.48 11.70
C PRO A 88 15.36 -22.64 12.71
N VAL A 89 16.57 -23.04 13.09
CA VAL A 89 16.85 -24.12 14.06
C VAL A 89 17.15 -23.52 15.42
#